data_AF-A0A1W9W8T7-F1
#
_entry.id   AF-A0A1W9W8T7-F1
#
_cell.length_a   1.000
_cell.length_b   1.000
_cell.length_c   1.000
_cell.angle_alpha   90.00
_cell.angle_beta   90.00
_cell.angle_gamma   90.00
#
_symmetry.space_group_name_H-M   'P 1'
#
loop_
_entity.id
_entity.type
_entity.pdbx_description
1 polymer ?
#
loop_
_entity_poly.entity_id
_entity_poly.type
_entity_poly.pdbx_seq_one_letter_code
_entity_poly.pdbx_strand_id
1 'polypeptide(L)' 'FFHAICQKEHPLVLFIDDLQWADLASLNLLKTLMTDRDSRYFLIIGAYRDNEVDATHPLMMTMEERRLFEV' A
#
# COMPACT_ATOMS: atom_id res chain seq x y z
N PHE A 1 -3.39 -8.44 13.93
CA PHE A 1 -3.27 -9.57 12.97
C PHE A 1 -1.94 -9.52 12.23
N PHE A 2 -1.68 -8.49 11.41
CA PHE A 2 -0.44 -8.39 10.61
C PHE A 2 0.85 -8.51 11.46
N HIS A 3 0.93 -7.86 12.62
CA HIS A 3 2.10 -8.04 13.51
C HIS A 3 2.33 -9.48 13.97
N ALA A 4 1.28 -10.29 14.11
CA ALA A 4 1.44 -11.69 14.53
C ALA A 4 2.08 -12.56 13.44
N ILE A 5 1.96 -12.16 12.17
CA ILE A 5 2.46 -12.91 11.00
C ILE A 5 3.64 -12.22 10.31
N CYS A 6 4.02 -11.02 10.76
CA CYS A 6 5.14 -10.23 10.26
C CYS A 6 6.16 -10.08 11.39
N GLN A 7 7.13 -10.98 11.42
CA GLN A 7 8.19 -11.04 12.43
C GLN A 7 9.56 -11.06 11.74
N LYS A 8 10.63 -10.80 12.50
CA LYS A 8 11.99 -10.79 11.91
C LYS A 8 12.34 -12.12 11.24
N GLU A 9 11.95 -13.22 11.89
CA GLU A 9 12.19 -14.59 11.44
C GLU A 9 11.21 -15.00 10.32
N HIS A 10 10.10 -14.26 10.18
CA HIS A 10 9.04 -14.50 9.22
C HIS A 10 8.60 -13.18 8.57
N PRO A 11 9.45 -12.60 7.70
CA PRO A 11 9.08 -11.39 6.98
C PRO A 11 7.90 -11.67 6.05
N LEU A 12 7.02 -10.69 5.90
CA LEU A 12 5.82 -10.82 5.08
C LEU A 12 5.91 -9.91 3.85
N VAL A 13 5.63 -10.49 2.68
CA VAL A 13 5.45 -9.74 1.43
C VAL A 13 3.99 -9.88 0.99
N LEU A 14 3.30 -8.76 0.81
CA LEU A 14 1.96 -8.71 0.24
C LEU A 14 2.05 -8.18 -1.19
N PHE A 15 1.78 -9.04 -2.16
CA PHE A 15 1.65 -8.65 -3.56
C PHE A 15 0.18 -8.43 -3.91
N ILE A 16 -0.15 -7.29 -4.52
CA ILE A 16 -1.50 -6.95 -4.95
C ILE A 16 -1.46 -6.56 -6.42
N ASP A 17 -2.20 -7.32 -7.23
CA ASP A 17 -2.42 -7.02 -8.63
C ASP A 17 -3.71 -6.20 -8.82
N ASP A 18 -3.84 -5.56 -9.99
CA ASP A 18 -4.99 -4.76 -10.40
C ASP A 18 -5.44 -3.67 -9.39
N LEU A 19 -4.49 -2.94 -8.79
CA LEU A 19 -4.80 -1.88 -7.82
C LEU A 19 -5.69 -0.75 -8.38
N GLN A 20 -5.78 -0.61 -9.69
CA GLN A 20 -6.71 0.34 -10.32
C GLN A 20 -8.19 0.05 -9.99
N TRP A 21 -8.53 -1.17 -9.56
CA TRP A 21 -9.90 -1.52 -9.15
C TRP A 21 -10.13 -1.44 -7.64
N ALA A 22 -9.13 -1.03 -6.85
CA ALA A 22 -9.25 -0.91 -5.41
C ALA A 22 -10.19 0.25 -5.04
N ASP A 23 -11.17 -0.04 -4.16
CA ASP A 23 -12.03 0.99 -3.60
C ASP A 23 -11.30 1.83 -2.53
N LEU A 24 -11.93 2.92 -2.11
CA LEU A 24 -11.34 3.85 -1.14
C LEU A 24 -11.08 3.19 0.23
N ALA A 25 -11.93 2.24 0.64
CA ALA A 25 -11.74 1.54 1.91
C ALA A 25 -10.49 0.65 1.87
N SER A 26 -10.28 -0.06 0.76
CA SER A 26 -9.10 -0.89 0.50
C SER A 26 -7.83 -0.04 0.48
N LEU A 27 -7.85 1.09 -0.22
CA LEU A 27 -6.72 2.02 -0.27
C LEU A 27 -6.38 2.60 1.12
N ASN A 28 -7.39 2.95 1.91
CA ASN A 28 -7.19 3.42 3.29
C ASN A 28 -6.60 2.33 4.21
N LEU A 29 -6.99 1.07 4.01
CA LEU A 29 -6.38 -0.05 4.72
C LEU A 29 -4.90 -0.20 4.34
N LEU A 30 -4.58 -0.18 3.04
CA LEU A 30 -3.18 -0.23 2.57
C LEU A 30 -2.37 0.93 3.15
N LYS A 31 -2.92 2.14 3.14
CA LYS A 31 -2.30 3.31 3.76
C LYS A 31 -2.03 3.07 5.24
N THR A 32 -3.01 2.55 5.99
CA THR A 32 -2.85 2.24 7.42
C THR A 32 -1.70 1.26 7.65
N LEU A 33 -1.66 0.18 6.88
CA LEU A 33 -0.60 -0.85 6.98
C LEU A 33 0.78 -0.29 6.60
N MET A 34 0.87 0.59 5.61
CA MET A 34 2.12 1.22 5.19
C MET A 34 2.60 2.33 6.15
N THR A 35 1.74 2.90 7.01
CA THR A 35 2.13 3.91 8.02
C THR A 35 2.52 3.28 9.36
N ASP A 36 2.30 1.98 9.52
CA ASP A 36 2.54 1.29 10.76
C ASP A 36 4.03 1.15 11.04
N ARG A 37 4.55 1.98 11.97
CA ARG A 37 5.97 2.03 12.33
C ARG A 37 6.48 0.76 13.01
N ASP A 38 5.58 -0.05 13.55
CA ASP A 38 5.94 -1.31 14.21
C ASP A 38 6.10 -2.46 13.22
N SER A 39 5.61 -2.29 11.98
CA SER A 39 5.67 -3.28 10.91
C SER A 39 7.02 -3.24 10.16
N ARG A 40 8.12 -3.52 10.87
CA ARG A 40 9.51 -3.42 10.33
C ARG A 40 9.91 -4.48 9.31
N TYR A 41 9.15 -5.57 9.19
CA TYR A 41 9.49 -6.72 8.32
C TYR A 41 8.40 -6.99 7.28
N PHE A 42 7.69 -5.95 6.88
CA PHE A 42 6.57 -6.00 5.97
C PHE A 42 6.88 -5.22 4.69
N LEU A 43 6.66 -5.84 3.54
CA LEU A 43 6.78 -5.21 2.24
C LEU A 43 5.45 -5.34 1.48
N ILE A 44 4.96 -4.24 0.92
CA ILE A 44 3.82 -4.26 -0.01
C ILE A 44 4.36 -3.97 -1.41
N ILE A 45 3.95 -4.79 -2.37
CA ILE A 45 4.23 -4.59 -3.80
C ILE A 45 2.86 -4.49 -4.50
N GLY A 46 2.64 -3.36 -5.17
CA GLY A 46 1.42 -3.10 -5.91
C GLY A 46 1.68 -3.01 -7.41
N ALA A 47 0.83 -3.64 -8.21
CA ALA A 47 0.77 -3.45 -9.66
C ALA A 47 -0.54 -2.76 -10.04
N TYR A 48 -0.46 -1.83 -10.98
CA TYR A 48 -1.61 -1.18 -11.58
C TYR A 48 -1.33 -0.83 -13.04
N ARG A 49 -2.39 -0.62 -13.82
CA ARG A 49 -2.31 -0.17 -15.20
C ARG A 49 -2.40 1.35 -15.28
N ASP A 50 -1.36 2.00 -15.77
CA ASP A 50 -1.23 3.46 -15.86
C ASP A 50 -2.34 4.11 -16.72
N ASN A 51 -2.83 3.42 -17.74
CA ASN A 51 -3.90 3.89 -18.61
C ASN A 51 -5.32 3.80 -17.99
N GLU A 52 -5.49 3.15 -16.84
CA GLU A 52 -6.77 3.02 -16.13
C GLU A 52 -6.86 3.96 -14.90
N VAL A 53 -5.83 4.76 -14.61
CA VAL A 53 -5.77 5.63 -13.43
C VAL A 53 -5.33 7.05 -13.77
N ASP A 54 -6.30 7.95 -13.92
CA ASP A 54 -6.02 9.37 -14.12
C ASP A 54 -5.63 10.08 -12.81
N ALA A 55 -5.29 11.37 -12.90
CA ALA A 55 -4.86 12.18 -11.75
C ALA A 55 -5.94 12.32 -10.65
N THR A 56 -7.22 12.10 -10.99
CA THR A 56 -8.33 12.14 -10.02
C THR A 56 -8.65 10.77 -9.42
N HIS A 57 -8.00 9.71 -9.92
CA HIS A 57 -8.23 8.35 -9.44
C HIS A 57 -7.80 8.22 -7.96
N PRO A 58 -8.60 7.54 -7.11
CA PRO A 58 -8.28 7.39 -5.68
C PRO A 58 -6.88 6.83 -5.40
N LEU A 59 -6.41 5.91 -6.25
CA LEU A 59 -5.06 5.37 -6.18
C LEU A 59 -3.99 6.46 -6.33
N MET A 60 -4.12 7.33 -7.35
CA MET A 60 -3.15 8.39 -7.63
C MET A 60 -3.11 9.41 -6.49
N MET A 61 -4.28 9.85 -6.02
CA MET A 61 -4.39 10.74 -4.87
C MET A 61 -3.71 10.17 -3.62
N THR A 62 -3.85 8.86 -3.38
CA THR A 62 -3.22 8.18 -2.23
C THR A 62 -1.69 8.11 -2.37
N MET A 63 -1.17 7.93 -3.59
CA MET A 63 0.27 7.86 -3.86
C MET A 63 0.94 9.23 -3.77
N GLU A 64 0.31 10.30 -4.25
CA GLU A 64 0.85 11.66 -4.17
C GLU A 64 1.00 12.15 -2.73
N GLU A 65 0.04 11.81 -1.86
CA GLU A 65 0.09 12.15 -0.44
C GLU A 65 1.36 11.60 0.25
N ARG A 66 1.87 10.46 -0.20
CA ARG A 66 3.06 9.79 0.38
C ARG A 66 4.37 10.30 -0.19
N ARG A 67 4.42 10.71 -1.46
CA ARG A 67 5.63 11.22 -2.11
C ARG A 67 6.15 12.52 -1.46
N LEU A 68 5.29 13.25 -0.77
CA LEU A 68 5.65 14.45 0.01
C LEU A 68 6.40 14.14 1.32
N PHE A 69 6.51 12.87 1.74
CA PHE A 69 7.19 12.47 2.97
C PHE A 69 8.53 11.75 2.77
N GLU A 70 9.05 11.71 1.54
CA GLU A 70 10.43 11.28 1.25
C GLU A 70 11.36 12.50 1.13
N VAL A 71 12.03 12.86 2.23
CA VAL A 71 13.28 13.64 2.27
C VAL A 71 14.19 13.04 3.33
#